data_AF-A0A6G1GCD1-F1
#
_entry.id   AF-A0A6G1GCD1-F1
#
_cell.length_a   1.000
_cell.length_b   1.000
_cell.length_c   1.000
_cell.angle_alpha   90.00
_cell.angle_beta   90.00
_cell.angle_gamma   90.00
#
_symmetry.space_group_name_H-M   'P 1'
#
loop_
_entity.id
_entity.type
_entity.pdbx_description
1 polymer ?
#
loop_
_entity_poly.entity_id
_entity_poly.type
_entity_poly.pdbx_seq_one_letter_code
_entity_poly.pdbx_strand_id
1 'polypeptide(L)'
;MRAIATLFAGVVLFFSGTSALPLADIEDVEPDYSVQSTSFDGIPTIDLEPVVSLTDDGHLSKRRDALDLRDAVTLYWKQNKANAILQVEYLGENELVINMDDFGDVLENVDCSPPEMSLDFKDRESFEAAITKWNWVNENENRHFIMFVNHPKCGPDHSRTPFNITDVDYDEERYITYLTAHELEYSRAIHDGHLRIETTAAPTNQTNNGYSTTLSKRIDISKSFSLKKDFTTTMIDTGDATSGLSLACTDCGTDGTINVALDVKISWFKIKHVFIEYGATNALARVNLALNSRGDLVARQAGTVEFYSYTIIGVNIPKIGGLSFGPSMGAGWAVGPIKGNASMTWGATAQLTPVSNTKICLKGCESSSEGWQVEWIKTPPSATAHLSAGLEVSTYLKIAAGAYVFSTGYEAGIALKAPQFKATIDATASPEGGACGNPDSRFGINTDIEVGAKMFAYIGKDHEHPAKEFNFFEKMVDLYDQCFVIS
;
A
#
# COMPACT_ATOMS: atom_id res chain seq x y z
N MET A 1 44.20 -29.26 51.71
CA MET A 1 42.98 -28.53 52.15
C MET A 1 41.85 -29.56 52.05
N ARG A 2 41.19 -30.07 53.11
CA ARG A 2 40.28 -29.38 54.07
C ARG A 2 39.33 -28.44 53.32
N ALA A 3 37.99 -28.48 53.38
CA ALA A 3 36.99 -29.26 54.15
C ALA A 3 35.57 -28.98 53.51
N ILE A 4 34.42 -29.63 53.77
CA ILE A 4 33.97 -30.80 54.56
C ILE A 4 32.56 -31.26 54.06
N ALA A 5 32.18 -32.55 54.23
CA ALA A 5 30.82 -33.17 54.22
C ALA A 5 29.83 -32.91 53.03
N THR A 6 29.11 -33.87 52.44
CA THR A 6 28.42 -35.11 52.91
C THR A 6 27.10 -34.89 53.64
N LEU A 7 25.97 -35.27 53.02
CA LEU A 7 24.95 -36.14 53.65
C LEU A 7 24.02 -36.79 52.61
N PHE A 8 23.28 -37.81 53.06
CA PHE A 8 22.77 -38.93 52.26
C PHE A 8 21.24 -39.10 52.39
N ALA A 9 20.69 -39.98 51.55
CA ALA A 9 19.32 -40.52 51.56
C ALA A 9 18.19 -39.57 51.12
N GLY A 10 17.18 -40.03 50.37
CA GLY A 10 16.97 -41.38 49.81
C GLY A 10 15.57 -41.52 49.19
N VAL A 11 15.15 -42.77 48.96
CA VAL A 11 13.86 -43.24 48.38
C VAL A 11 13.88 -43.49 46.87
N VAL A 12 13.84 -44.78 46.53
CA VAL A 12 13.37 -45.32 45.24
C VAL A 12 11.89 -45.66 45.39
N LEU A 13 11.03 -45.13 44.52
CA LEU A 13 9.74 -45.74 44.22
C LEU A 13 9.46 -45.64 42.73
N PHE A 14 9.09 -46.78 42.13
CA PHE A 14 8.55 -46.86 40.78
C PHE A 14 7.16 -46.22 40.73
N PHE A 15 6.89 -45.42 39.70
CA PHE A 15 5.56 -45.35 39.11
C PHE A 15 5.66 -45.37 37.59
N SER A 16 5.13 -46.44 37.01
CA SER A 16 4.81 -46.54 35.58
C SER A 16 3.69 -45.56 35.25
N GLY A 17 3.92 -44.65 34.31
CA GLY A 17 2.95 -43.64 33.92
C GLY A 17 3.30 -43.01 32.58
N THR A 18 3.12 -43.77 31.50
CA THR A 18 3.11 -43.20 30.13
C THR A 18 1.84 -42.39 29.91
N SER A 19 1.81 -41.19 30.47
CA SER A 19 0.95 -40.11 29.98
C SER A 19 1.82 -39.20 29.12
N ALA A 20 1.84 -39.47 27.81
CA ALA A 20 2.24 -38.44 26.87
C ALA A 20 1.29 -37.26 27.08
N LEU A 21 1.81 -36.14 27.58
CA LEU A 21 1.10 -34.89 27.45
C LEU A 21 0.86 -34.69 25.94
N PRO A 22 -0.35 -34.32 25.50
CA PRO A 22 -0.48 -33.86 24.13
C PRO A 22 0.51 -32.70 23.98
N LEU A 23 1.30 -32.71 22.90
CA LEU A 23 1.73 -31.43 22.37
C LEU A 23 0.43 -30.70 22.09
N ALA A 24 0.15 -29.64 22.85
CA ALA A 24 -0.74 -28.64 22.34
C ALA A 24 -0.14 -28.23 20.99
N ASP A 25 -0.93 -28.35 19.92
CA ASP A 25 -0.59 -27.68 18.68
C ASP A 25 -0.29 -26.23 19.05
N ILE A 26 0.97 -25.84 18.88
CA ILE A 26 1.30 -24.44 18.83
C ILE A 26 0.68 -24.01 17.50
N GLU A 27 -0.59 -23.57 17.56
CA GLU A 27 -1.13 -22.70 16.53
C GLU A 27 -0.07 -21.60 16.36
N ASP A 28 0.63 -21.61 15.23
CA ASP A 28 1.51 -20.51 14.86
C ASP A 28 0.66 -19.26 14.94
N VAL A 29 0.90 -18.43 15.95
CA VAL A 29 0.11 -17.23 16.21
C VAL A 29 0.42 -16.28 15.08
N GLU A 30 -0.40 -16.36 14.03
CA GLU A 30 -0.25 -15.53 12.83
C GLU A 30 -0.19 -14.07 13.26
N PRO A 31 0.84 -13.32 12.84
CA PRO A 31 1.02 -11.97 13.30
C PRO A 31 -0.03 -11.06 12.68
N ASP A 32 -0.90 -10.52 13.53
CA ASP A 32 -1.84 -9.45 13.18
C ASP A 32 -1.14 -8.09 13.34
N TYR A 33 -0.93 -7.39 12.22
CA TYR A 33 -0.26 -6.08 12.20
C TYR A 33 -1.24 -4.89 12.20
N SER A 34 -2.45 -5.07 12.74
CA SER A 34 -3.43 -4.00 12.80
C SER A 34 -3.00 -2.81 13.68
N VAL A 35 -3.37 -1.62 13.23
CA VAL A 35 -3.21 -0.32 13.92
C VAL A 35 -4.58 0.33 14.10
N GLN A 36 -4.69 1.25 15.06
CA GLN A 36 -5.92 2.05 15.24
C GLN A 36 -6.16 2.94 14.01
N SER A 37 -7.39 2.93 13.49
CA SER A 37 -7.76 3.63 12.24
C SER A 37 -7.56 5.16 12.27
N THR A 38 -7.43 5.75 13.47
CA THR A 38 -7.16 7.19 13.65
C THR A 38 -5.81 7.64 13.10
N SER A 39 -4.93 6.73 12.67
CA SER A 39 -3.73 7.09 11.93
C SER A 39 -3.99 7.58 10.49
N PHE A 40 -5.21 7.38 9.96
CA PHE A 40 -5.61 7.86 8.64
C PHE A 40 -6.39 9.19 8.66
N ASP A 41 -6.70 9.71 9.85
CA ASP A 41 -7.42 10.98 10.00
C ASP A 41 -6.61 12.14 9.39
N GLY A 42 -7.20 12.85 8.43
CA GLY A 42 -6.59 14.00 7.75
C GLY A 42 -5.84 13.68 6.45
N ILE A 43 -5.74 12.42 6.03
CA ILE A 43 -5.28 12.08 4.68
C ILE A 43 -6.37 12.47 3.66
N PRO A 44 -6.06 13.22 2.58
CA PRO A 44 -7.06 13.58 1.58
C PRO A 44 -7.52 12.34 0.79
N THR A 45 -8.72 11.85 1.12
CA THR A 45 -9.43 10.80 0.38
C THR A 45 -10.44 11.39 -0.60
N ILE A 46 -10.74 10.63 -1.65
CA ILE A 46 -11.91 10.84 -2.50
C ILE A 46 -12.85 9.65 -2.32
N ASP A 47 -14.13 9.92 -2.08
CA ASP A 47 -15.15 8.90 -1.84
C ASP A 47 -15.57 8.25 -3.16
N LEU A 48 -15.34 6.94 -3.28
CA LEU A 48 -15.71 6.19 -4.48
C LEU A 48 -17.23 6.12 -4.62
N GLU A 49 -17.74 6.45 -5.81
CA GLU A 49 -19.18 6.52 -6.05
C GLU A 49 -19.75 5.15 -6.44
N PRO A 50 -20.92 4.75 -5.90
CA PRO A 50 -21.67 3.57 -6.31
C PRO A 50 -21.88 3.51 -7.83
N VAL A 51 -21.52 2.38 -8.45
CA VAL A 51 -21.89 2.10 -9.84
C VAL A 51 -23.27 1.46 -9.86
N VAL A 52 -24.27 2.21 -10.33
CA VAL A 52 -25.58 1.65 -10.69
C VAL A 52 -25.39 0.75 -11.93
N SER A 53 -25.90 -0.47 -11.86
CA SER A 53 -25.83 -1.42 -12.98
C SER A 53 -26.91 -1.08 -14.00
N LEU A 54 -26.57 -0.21 -14.97
CA LEU A 54 -27.47 0.06 -16.10
C LEU A 54 -27.63 -1.21 -16.95
N THR A 55 -28.74 -1.93 -16.75
CA THR A 55 -29.18 -2.99 -17.67
C THR A 55 -29.66 -2.33 -18.97
N ASP A 56 -28.72 -2.09 -19.89
CA ASP A 56 -28.88 -1.24 -21.09
C ASP A 56 -29.76 -1.84 -22.21
N ASP A 57 -30.54 -2.90 -21.90
CA ASP A 57 -31.49 -3.55 -22.81
C ASP A 57 -32.90 -3.53 -22.21
N GLY A 58 -33.82 -2.74 -22.80
CA GLY A 58 -35.19 -2.52 -22.32
C GLY A 58 -36.16 -3.71 -22.44
N HIS A 59 -35.77 -4.91 -21.99
CA HIS A 59 -36.61 -6.10 -21.95
C HIS A 59 -37.15 -6.38 -20.54
N LEU A 60 -38.47 -6.30 -20.38
CA LEU A 60 -39.21 -6.51 -19.11
C LEU A 60 -38.84 -7.82 -18.38
N SER A 61 -38.46 -8.88 -19.11
CA SER A 61 -38.00 -10.13 -18.47
C SER A 61 -36.75 -9.93 -17.61
N LYS A 62 -35.74 -9.16 -18.09
CA LYS A 62 -34.52 -8.87 -17.32
C LYS A 62 -34.81 -8.01 -16.07
N ARG A 63 -35.89 -7.21 -16.08
CA ARG A 63 -36.31 -6.39 -14.93
C ARG A 63 -36.96 -7.21 -13.82
N ARG A 64 -37.68 -8.29 -14.15
CA ARG A 64 -38.26 -9.17 -13.10
C ARG A 64 -37.17 -9.96 -12.36
N ASP A 65 -36.14 -10.40 -13.08
CA ASP A 65 -34.97 -11.08 -12.49
C ASP A 65 -34.13 -10.13 -11.59
N ALA A 66 -34.37 -8.82 -11.64
CA ALA A 66 -33.74 -7.82 -10.78
C ALA A 66 -34.38 -7.69 -9.38
N LEU A 67 -35.63 -8.16 -9.24
CA LEU A 67 -36.34 -8.23 -7.95
C LEU A 67 -36.07 -9.55 -7.19
N ASP A 68 -35.27 -10.46 -7.77
CA ASP A 68 -34.91 -11.72 -7.14
C ASP A 68 -34.06 -11.52 -5.89
N LEU A 69 -34.48 -12.15 -4.79
CA LEU A 69 -33.61 -12.41 -3.64
C LEU A 69 -32.59 -13.48 -4.04
N ARG A 70 -31.31 -13.29 -3.69
CA ARG A 70 -30.18 -14.12 -4.12
C ARG A 70 -29.31 -14.55 -2.93
N ASP A 71 -28.53 -15.60 -3.12
CA ASP A 71 -27.53 -16.07 -2.14
C ASP A 71 -26.22 -15.24 -2.18
N ALA A 72 -26.09 -14.30 -3.13
CA ALA A 72 -24.89 -13.48 -3.30
C ALA A 72 -25.17 -12.14 -3.99
N VAL A 73 -24.32 -11.15 -3.69
CA VAL A 73 -24.32 -9.84 -4.33
C VAL A 73 -22.88 -9.42 -4.69
N THR A 74 -22.72 -8.63 -5.75
CA THR A 74 -21.46 -7.92 -6.01
C THR A 74 -21.73 -6.43 -6.17
N LEU A 75 -21.14 -5.64 -5.28
CA LEU A 75 -21.25 -4.18 -5.24
C LEU A 75 -20.00 -3.56 -5.85
N TYR A 76 -20.20 -2.54 -6.68
CA TYR A 76 -19.14 -1.85 -7.41
C TYR A 76 -19.11 -0.37 -7.04
N TRP A 77 -17.92 0.20 -6.91
CA TRP A 77 -17.69 1.64 -6.80
C TRP A 77 -16.58 2.07 -7.77
N LYS A 78 -16.65 3.30 -8.29
CA LYS A 78 -15.63 3.85 -9.21
C LYS A 78 -15.46 5.35 -8.99
N GLN A 79 -14.25 5.85 -9.19
CA GLN A 79 -14.02 7.27 -9.38
C GLN A 79 -12.67 7.51 -10.05
N ASN A 80 -12.65 8.24 -11.17
CA ASN A 80 -11.45 8.64 -11.93
C ASN A 80 -10.44 7.51 -12.22
N LYS A 81 -9.53 7.25 -11.28
CA LYS A 81 -8.39 6.31 -11.37
C LYS A 81 -8.47 5.12 -10.41
N ALA A 82 -9.56 4.99 -9.66
CA ALA A 82 -9.72 3.91 -8.69
C ALA A 82 -11.07 3.24 -8.84
N ASN A 83 -11.09 1.96 -8.50
CA ASN A 83 -12.30 1.16 -8.43
C ASN A 83 -12.27 0.26 -7.19
N ALA A 84 -13.45 -0.09 -6.71
CA ALA A 84 -13.60 -1.07 -5.66
C ALA A 84 -14.74 -2.02 -5.97
N ILE A 85 -14.56 -3.25 -5.49
CA ILE A 85 -15.46 -4.35 -5.71
C ILE A 85 -15.59 -5.09 -4.38
N LEU A 86 -16.83 -5.28 -3.94
CA LEU A 86 -17.16 -6.14 -2.81
C LEU A 86 -18.06 -7.27 -3.32
N GLN A 87 -17.60 -8.50 -3.18
CA GLN A 87 -18.45 -9.69 -3.33
C GLN A 87 -18.89 -10.14 -1.93
N VAL A 88 -20.17 -10.49 -1.76
CA VAL A 88 -20.72 -11.01 -0.50
C VAL A 88 -21.55 -12.26 -0.80
N GLU A 89 -21.37 -13.30 0.01
CA GLU A 89 -22.11 -14.56 -0.06
C GLU A 89 -22.90 -14.77 1.25
N TYR A 90 -24.15 -15.21 1.11
CA TYR A 90 -25.11 -15.48 2.17
C TYR A 90 -25.48 -16.96 2.10
N LEU A 91 -24.75 -17.77 2.85
CA LEU A 91 -24.76 -19.24 2.72
C LEU A 91 -25.83 -19.93 3.61
N GLY A 92 -26.75 -19.15 4.21
CA GLY A 92 -27.75 -19.65 5.15
C GLY A 92 -29.15 -19.76 4.53
N GLU A 93 -29.87 -20.86 4.78
CA GLU A 93 -31.21 -21.12 4.22
C GLU A 93 -32.30 -20.10 4.63
N ASN A 94 -32.00 -19.22 5.59
CA ASN A 94 -32.91 -18.19 6.11
C ASN A 94 -32.42 -16.75 5.84
N GLU A 95 -31.36 -16.56 5.06
CA GLU A 95 -30.79 -15.24 4.77
C GLU A 95 -30.49 -15.10 3.28
N LEU A 96 -31.06 -14.08 2.66
CA LEU A 96 -30.83 -13.74 1.25
C LEU A 96 -30.39 -12.27 1.11
N VAL A 97 -30.04 -11.85 -0.10
CA VAL A 97 -29.64 -10.47 -0.39
C VAL A 97 -30.27 -9.94 -1.68
N ILE A 98 -30.49 -8.62 -1.71
CA ILE A 98 -30.85 -7.86 -2.91
C ILE A 98 -30.15 -6.50 -2.92
N ASN A 99 -29.88 -5.96 -4.11
CA ASN A 99 -29.28 -4.64 -4.31
C ASN A 99 -30.29 -3.70 -4.98
N MET A 100 -30.54 -2.52 -4.41
CA MET A 100 -31.47 -1.56 -4.98
C MET A 100 -31.00 -0.98 -6.31
N ASP A 101 -29.69 -1.01 -6.62
CA ASP A 101 -29.23 -0.60 -7.96
C ASP A 101 -29.76 -1.48 -9.09
N ASP A 102 -30.16 -2.73 -8.79
CA ASP A 102 -30.65 -3.68 -9.79
C ASP A 102 -32.10 -3.35 -10.19
N PHE A 103 -32.94 -2.88 -9.25
CA PHE A 103 -34.38 -2.68 -9.43
C PHE A 103 -34.89 -1.24 -9.16
N GLY A 104 -34.02 -0.28 -8.80
CA GLY A 104 -34.42 1.10 -8.52
C GLY A 104 -35.08 1.82 -9.70
N ASP A 105 -34.92 1.32 -10.94
CA ASP A 105 -35.55 1.88 -12.12
C ASP A 105 -37.07 1.60 -12.21
N VAL A 106 -37.59 0.59 -11.49
CA VAL A 106 -39.03 0.30 -11.40
C VAL A 106 -39.75 1.01 -10.25
N LEU A 107 -39.02 1.69 -9.36
CA LEU A 107 -39.59 2.42 -8.22
C LEU A 107 -39.93 3.87 -8.60
N GLU A 108 -41.11 4.36 -8.22
CA GLU A 108 -41.53 5.76 -8.38
C GLU A 108 -41.03 6.63 -7.22
N ASN A 109 -41.12 6.11 -6.00
CA ASN A 109 -40.71 6.80 -4.78
C ASN A 109 -40.17 5.79 -3.76
N VAL A 110 -39.23 6.25 -2.94
CA VAL A 110 -38.65 5.50 -1.82
C VAL A 110 -38.64 6.41 -0.60
N ASP A 111 -39.08 5.86 0.53
CA ASP A 111 -38.94 6.46 1.86
C ASP A 111 -38.32 5.44 2.81
N CYS A 112 -37.31 5.85 3.57
CA CYS A 112 -36.57 5.00 4.51
C CYS A 112 -36.69 5.51 5.95
N SER A 113 -37.73 6.28 6.25
CA SER A 113 -38.02 6.86 7.57
C SER A 113 -38.34 5.76 8.61
N PRO A 114 -37.44 5.43 9.54
CA PRO A 114 -37.63 4.27 10.43
C PRO A 114 -38.89 4.41 11.30
N PRO A 115 -39.58 3.30 11.66
CA PRO A 115 -39.11 1.90 11.56
C PRO A 115 -39.46 1.18 10.24
N GLU A 116 -40.20 1.81 9.34
CA GLU A 116 -40.72 1.19 8.11
C GLU A 116 -40.10 1.85 6.87
N MET A 117 -39.62 1.05 5.93
CA MET A 117 -39.22 1.53 4.61
C MET A 117 -40.38 1.30 3.63
N SER A 118 -40.77 2.32 2.86
CA SER A 118 -41.80 2.17 1.81
C SER A 118 -41.21 2.32 0.41
N LEU A 119 -41.58 1.39 -0.46
CA LEU A 119 -41.17 1.31 -1.86
C LEU A 119 -42.43 1.40 -2.74
N ASP A 120 -42.53 2.48 -3.50
CA ASP A 120 -43.66 2.82 -4.38
C ASP A 120 -43.33 2.35 -5.80
N PHE A 121 -44.14 1.49 -6.42
CA PHE A 121 -43.83 0.88 -7.73
C PHE A 121 -44.51 1.60 -8.88
N LYS A 122 -43.75 1.89 -9.96
CA LYS A 122 -44.25 2.56 -11.17
C LYS A 122 -45.32 1.77 -11.93
N ASP A 123 -45.32 0.45 -11.77
CA ASP A 123 -46.19 -0.44 -12.52
C ASP A 123 -46.54 -1.72 -11.74
N ARG A 124 -47.71 -2.27 -12.08
CA ARG A 124 -48.29 -3.45 -11.44
C ARG A 124 -47.49 -4.73 -11.67
N GLU A 125 -46.81 -4.91 -12.81
CA GLU A 125 -46.06 -6.15 -13.09
C GLU A 125 -44.82 -6.23 -12.19
N SER A 126 -44.12 -5.12 -12.00
CA SER A 126 -43.00 -4.99 -11.06
C SER A 126 -43.44 -5.20 -9.60
N PHE A 127 -44.60 -4.65 -9.22
CA PHE A 127 -45.18 -4.84 -7.88
C PHE A 127 -45.63 -6.29 -7.61
N GLU A 128 -46.34 -6.93 -8.53
CA GLU A 128 -46.73 -8.35 -8.42
C GLU A 128 -45.51 -9.29 -8.38
N ALA A 129 -44.43 -8.94 -9.09
CA ALA A 129 -43.16 -9.65 -9.00
C ALA A 129 -42.52 -9.51 -7.61
N ALA A 130 -42.51 -8.30 -7.03
CA ALA A 130 -42.02 -8.06 -5.67
C ALA A 130 -42.81 -8.87 -4.63
N ILE A 131 -44.16 -8.89 -4.70
CA ILE A 131 -45.00 -9.77 -3.85
C ILE A 131 -44.55 -11.23 -3.96
N THR A 132 -44.44 -11.73 -5.20
CA THR A 132 -44.13 -13.14 -5.48
C THR A 132 -42.75 -13.55 -4.95
N LYS A 133 -41.77 -12.62 -4.93
CA LYS A 133 -40.38 -12.90 -4.56
C LYS A 133 -40.08 -12.61 -3.09
N TRP A 134 -40.60 -11.52 -2.54
CA TRP A 134 -40.23 -11.04 -1.21
C TRP A 134 -41.10 -11.61 -0.10
N ASN A 135 -42.34 -12.04 -0.39
CA ASN A 135 -43.20 -12.72 0.61
C ASN A 135 -42.58 -14.03 1.17
N TRP A 136 -41.53 -14.56 0.53
CA TRP A 136 -40.65 -15.60 1.09
C TRP A 136 -40.22 -15.31 2.54
N VAL A 137 -40.01 -14.03 2.90
CA VAL A 137 -39.58 -13.63 4.25
C VAL A 137 -40.68 -13.89 5.29
N ASN A 138 -41.94 -13.63 4.93
CA ASN A 138 -43.10 -13.81 5.80
C ASN A 138 -43.47 -15.29 6.04
N GLU A 139 -42.92 -16.22 5.25
CA GLU A 139 -43.18 -17.66 5.40
C GLU A 139 -42.53 -18.27 6.66
N ASN A 140 -41.56 -17.61 7.28
CA ASN A 140 -40.89 -18.10 8.50
C ASN A 140 -40.26 -16.94 9.30
N GLU A 141 -40.54 -16.85 10.60
CA GLU A 141 -40.03 -15.80 11.52
C GLU A 141 -38.49 -15.66 11.60
N ASN A 142 -37.73 -16.64 11.12
CA ASN A 142 -36.27 -16.60 11.08
C ASN A 142 -35.72 -16.09 9.73
N ARG A 143 -36.57 -16.02 8.70
CA ARG A 143 -36.16 -15.53 7.38
C ARG A 143 -36.03 -14.02 7.40
N HIS A 144 -35.00 -13.55 6.73
CA HIS A 144 -34.72 -12.15 6.52
C HIS A 144 -33.89 -11.99 5.26
N PHE A 145 -33.82 -10.77 4.74
CA PHE A 145 -32.90 -10.49 3.64
C PHE A 145 -32.22 -9.13 3.82
N ILE A 146 -30.97 -9.05 3.38
CA ILE A 146 -30.21 -7.81 3.39
C ILE A 146 -30.52 -7.04 2.10
N MET A 147 -31.00 -5.81 2.25
CA MET A 147 -31.17 -4.88 1.14
C MET A 147 -30.07 -3.83 1.16
N PHE A 148 -29.21 -3.80 0.13
CA PHE A 148 -28.28 -2.68 -0.08
C PHE A 148 -29.00 -1.54 -0.80
N VAL A 149 -29.28 -0.47 -0.08
CA VAL A 149 -30.06 0.67 -0.57
C VAL A 149 -29.14 1.79 -1.05
N ASN A 150 -29.33 2.25 -2.29
CA ASN A 150 -28.63 3.39 -2.90
C ASN A 150 -29.63 4.49 -3.26
N HIS A 151 -30.10 5.24 -2.27
CA HIS A 151 -31.11 6.28 -2.47
C HIS A 151 -30.89 7.48 -1.54
N PRO A 152 -30.98 8.75 -2.01
CA PRO A 152 -30.63 9.93 -1.20
C PRO A 152 -31.44 10.13 0.09
N LYS A 153 -32.64 9.53 0.20
CA LYS A 153 -33.42 9.57 1.46
C LYS A 153 -33.06 8.47 2.46
N CYS A 154 -32.11 7.59 2.13
CA CYS A 154 -31.86 6.32 2.81
C CYS A 154 -30.42 6.16 3.31
N GLY A 155 -29.63 7.22 3.26
CA GLY A 155 -28.25 7.26 3.70
C GLY A 155 -27.58 8.58 3.32
N PRO A 156 -26.31 8.76 3.71
CA PRO A 156 -25.47 9.83 3.19
C PRO A 156 -25.39 9.79 1.66
N ASP A 157 -25.32 10.95 1.01
CA ASP A 157 -25.13 11.06 -0.43
C ASP A 157 -23.96 10.21 -0.92
N HIS A 158 -24.11 9.59 -2.10
CA HIS A 158 -23.13 8.69 -2.71
C HIS A 158 -22.72 7.47 -1.87
N SER A 159 -23.52 7.04 -0.90
CA SER A 159 -23.27 5.82 -0.14
C SER A 159 -24.42 4.81 -0.26
N ARG A 160 -24.05 3.52 -0.26
CA ARG A 160 -25.01 2.43 -0.05
C ARG A 160 -25.18 2.20 1.45
N THR A 161 -26.41 1.95 1.90
CA THR A 161 -26.72 1.58 3.28
C THR A 161 -27.33 0.18 3.30
N PRO A 162 -26.78 -0.80 4.05
CA PRO A 162 -27.42 -2.09 4.21
C PRO A 162 -28.55 -2.00 5.24
N PHE A 163 -29.71 -2.59 4.91
CA PHE A 163 -30.83 -2.78 5.82
C PHE A 163 -31.13 -4.27 5.97
N ASN A 164 -31.42 -4.72 7.18
CA ASN A 164 -32.03 -6.02 7.43
C ASN A 164 -33.55 -5.89 7.28
N ILE A 165 -34.15 -6.67 6.38
CA ILE A 165 -35.59 -6.72 6.16
C ILE A 165 -36.15 -8.01 6.77
N THR A 166 -37.08 -7.90 7.71
CA THR A 166 -37.59 -9.04 8.50
C THR A 166 -39.08 -9.34 8.30
N ASP A 167 -39.83 -8.43 7.69
CA ASP A 167 -41.27 -8.57 7.43
C ASP A 167 -41.67 -7.60 6.29
N VAL A 168 -42.68 -7.97 5.49
CA VAL A 168 -43.13 -7.20 4.32
C VAL A 168 -44.66 -7.20 4.20
N ASP A 169 -45.25 -6.02 4.10
CA ASP A 169 -46.68 -5.80 3.85
C ASP A 169 -46.92 -5.06 2.51
N TYR A 170 -48.12 -5.20 1.94
CA TYR A 170 -48.41 -4.79 0.56
C TYR A 170 -49.75 -4.05 0.44
N ASP A 171 -49.72 -2.86 -0.16
CA ASP A 171 -50.91 -2.12 -0.59
C ASP A 171 -51.14 -2.35 -2.10
N GLU A 172 -52.01 -3.31 -2.43
CA GLU A 172 -52.34 -3.66 -3.81
C GLU A 172 -53.10 -2.55 -4.58
N GLU A 173 -53.76 -1.61 -3.89
CA GLU A 173 -54.48 -0.52 -4.55
C GLU A 173 -53.55 0.61 -5.00
N ARG A 174 -52.46 0.83 -4.25
CA ARG A 174 -51.48 1.90 -4.48
C ARG A 174 -50.14 1.42 -5.05
N TYR A 175 -49.92 0.10 -5.10
CA TYR A 175 -48.65 -0.53 -5.48
C TYR A 175 -47.47 -0.17 -4.56
N ILE A 176 -47.76 0.00 -3.27
CA ILE A 176 -46.75 0.30 -2.24
C ILE A 176 -46.39 -0.99 -1.51
N THR A 177 -45.10 -1.25 -1.35
CA THR A 177 -44.58 -2.27 -0.42
C THR A 177 -44.03 -1.59 0.83
N TYR A 178 -44.44 -2.05 2.00
CA TYR A 178 -43.93 -1.63 3.31
C TYR A 178 -43.00 -2.71 3.86
N LEU A 179 -41.80 -2.33 4.27
CA LEU A 179 -40.76 -3.23 4.77
C LEU A 179 -40.44 -2.90 6.23
N THR A 180 -40.48 -3.88 7.13
CA THR A 180 -39.89 -3.72 8.47
C THR A 180 -38.37 -3.77 8.32
N ALA A 181 -37.73 -2.60 8.42
CA ALA A 181 -36.34 -2.40 8.00
C ALA A 181 -35.46 -1.85 9.14
N HIS A 182 -34.29 -2.46 9.33
CA HIS A 182 -33.31 -2.04 10.33
C HIS A 182 -31.94 -1.76 9.69
N GLU A 183 -31.44 -0.51 9.80
CA GLU A 183 -30.10 -0.15 9.30
C GLU A 183 -29.03 -1.03 9.99
N LEU A 184 -28.12 -1.57 9.18
CA LEU A 184 -26.95 -2.32 9.64
C LEU A 184 -25.66 -1.53 9.44
N GLU A 185 -24.67 -1.85 10.27
CA GLU A 185 -23.27 -1.59 9.93
C GLU A 185 -22.81 -2.61 8.88
N TYR A 186 -21.94 -2.22 7.95
CA TYR A 186 -21.36 -3.15 6.97
C TYR A 186 -20.61 -4.33 7.61
N SER A 187 -19.99 -4.13 8.76
CA SER A 187 -19.37 -5.16 9.60
C SER A 187 -20.35 -6.26 10.08
N ARG A 188 -21.66 -5.98 10.04
CA ARG A 188 -22.75 -6.92 10.38
C ARG A 188 -23.55 -7.37 9.16
N ALA A 189 -23.50 -6.64 8.06
CA ALA A 189 -24.14 -7.01 6.79
C ALA A 189 -23.29 -7.94 5.93
N ILE A 190 -21.97 -8.00 6.14
CA ILE A 190 -21.02 -8.80 5.36
C ILE A 190 -20.47 -9.93 6.23
N HIS A 191 -21.03 -11.13 6.07
CA HIS A 191 -20.65 -12.30 6.87
C HIS A 191 -19.46 -13.00 6.22
N ASP A 192 -19.60 -13.38 4.95
CA ASP A 192 -18.56 -13.94 4.10
C ASP A 192 -18.44 -13.08 2.84
N GLY A 193 -17.23 -12.63 2.53
CA GLY A 193 -17.05 -11.67 1.44
C GLY A 193 -15.60 -11.38 1.06
N HIS A 194 -15.45 -10.77 -0.11
CA HIS A 194 -14.17 -10.39 -0.70
C HIS A 194 -14.22 -8.94 -1.13
N LEU A 195 -13.49 -8.08 -0.42
CA LEU A 195 -13.32 -6.67 -0.77
C LEU A 195 -11.97 -6.49 -1.47
N ARG A 196 -12.00 -5.86 -2.64
CA ARG A 196 -10.81 -5.40 -3.35
C ARG A 196 -10.96 -3.92 -3.70
N ILE A 197 -9.95 -3.12 -3.36
CA ILE A 197 -9.84 -1.70 -3.72
C ILE A 197 -8.55 -1.55 -4.50
N GLU A 198 -8.59 -1.04 -5.73
CA GLU A 198 -7.39 -0.91 -6.57
C GLU A 198 -7.35 0.41 -7.34
N THR A 199 -6.12 0.90 -7.57
CA THR A 199 -5.86 2.16 -8.29
C THR A 199 -5.65 1.98 -9.80
N THR A 200 -6.27 0.95 -10.35
CA THR A 200 -6.28 0.59 -11.78
C THR A 200 -7.63 0.86 -12.42
N ALA A 201 -7.70 0.73 -13.74
CA ALA A 201 -8.97 0.73 -14.46
C ALA A 201 -9.85 -0.45 -14.00
N ALA A 202 -11.14 -0.20 -13.75
CA ALA A 202 -12.12 -1.28 -13.61
C ALA A 202 -12.12 -2.16 -14.89
N PRO A 203 -12.31 -3.49 -14.77
CA PRO A 203 -12.23 -4.40 -15.90
C PRO A 203 -13.27 -4.06 -16.97
N THR A 204 -12.81 -3.80 -18.20
CA THR A 204 -13.68 -3.46 -19.34
C THR A 204 -14.43 -4.64 -19.93
N ASN A 205 -14.10 -5.87 -19.52
CA ASN A 205 -14.81 -7.08 -19.91
C ASN A 205 -15.02 -7.97 -18.67
N GLN A 206 -16.25 -8.00 -18.15
CA GLN A 206 -16.70 -9.17 -17.39
C GLN A 206 -16.72 -10.36 -18.35
N THR A 207 -16.04 -11.45 -17.99
CA THR A 207 -16.33 -12.78 -18.55
C THR A 207 -16.87 -13.63 -17.40
N ASN A 208 -17.85 -14.48 -17.69
CA ASN A 208 -18.67 -15.17 -16.67
C ASN A 208 -17.93 -16.23 -15.84
N ASN A 209 -16.59 -16.23 -15.82
CA ASN A 209 -15.74 -17.21 -15.13
C ASN A 209 -14.65 -16.49 -14.30
N GLY A 210 -15.02 -16.09 -13.08
CA GLY A 210 -14.09 -15.87 -11.97
C GLY A 210 -13.26 -14.58 -12.00
N TYR A 211 -13.04 -14.03 -10.80
CA TYR A 211 -12.13 -12.91 -10.59
C TYR A 211 -10.67 -13.36 -10.77
N SER A 212 -9.97 -12.82 -11.78
CA SER A 212 -8.53 -13.05 -11.96
C SER A 212 -7.74 -12.41 -10.81
N THR A 213 -7.18 -13.22 -9.92
CA THR A 213 -6.66 -12.85 -8.58
C THR A 213 -5.30 -12.15 -8.52
N THR A 214 -4.73 -11.71 -9.65
CA THR A 214 -3.37 -11.14 -9.70
C THR A 214 -3.33 -9.78 -10.41
N LEU A 215 -2.81 -8.75 -9.73
CA LEU A 215 -2.66 -7.38 -10.25
C LEU A 215 -1.93 -7.33 -11.61
N SER A 216 -0.94 -8.19 -11.80
CA SER A 216 -0.10 -8.28 -13.01
C SER A 216 -0.85 -8.59 -14.31
N LYS A 217 -2.08 -9.12 -14.24
CA LYS A 217 -2.96 -9.35 -15.41
C LYS A 217 -3.92 -8.19 -15.71
N ARG A 218 -3.89 -7.12 -14.91
CA ARG A 218 -4.87 -6.02 -14.90
C ARG A 218 -4.25 -4.62 -15.09
N ILE A 219 -2.93 -4.53 -15.33
CA ILE A 219 -2.23 -3.24 -15.43
C ILE A 219 -2.62 -2.49 -16.71
N ASP A 220 -3.54 -1.53 -16.59
CA ASP A 220 -3.76 -0.49 -17.59
C ASP A 220 -2.82 0.70 -17.33
N ILE A 221 -1.75 0.76 -18.12
CA ILE A 221 -0.72 1.81 -18.04
C ILE A 221 -1.34 3.21 -18.18
N SER A 222 -2.45 3.37 -18.90
CA SER A 222 -3.10 4.68 -19.12
C SER A 222 -3.76 5.28 -17.88
N LYS A 223 -4.06 4.47 -16.86
CA LYS A 223 -4.68 4.94 -15.60
C LYS A 223 -3.79 4.84 -14.37
N SER A 224 -2.69 4.10 -14.47
CA SER A 224 -1.65 4.00 -13.43
C SER A 224 -1.13 5.37 -12.96
N PHE A 225 -0.55 5.40 -11.76
CA PHE A 225 -0.01 6.63 -11.21
C PHE A 225 1.41 6.88 -11.71
N SER A 226 1.59 8.02 -12.38
CA SER A 226 2.90 8.48 -12.83
C SER A 226 3.79 8.76 -11.62
N LEU A 227 4.94 8.09 -11.60
CA LEU A 227 6.06 8.43 -10.71
C LEU A 227 6.88 9.60 -11.27
N LYS A 228 6.54 10.13 -12.45
CA LYS A 228 7.33 11.15 -13.14
C LYS A 228 7.38 12.46 -12.35
N LYS A 229 8.53 12.76 -11.78
CA LYS A 229 8.78 13.97 -10.99
C LYS A 229 10.21 14.45 -11.20
N ASP A 230 10.37 15.73 -11.47
CA ASP A 230 11.65 16.43 -11.34
C ASP A 230 11.73 17.03 -9.93
N PHE A 231 12.87 16.85 -9.26
CA PHE A 231 13.16 17.39 -7.93
C PHE A 231 14.59 17.95 -7.86
N THR A 232 15.10 18.43 -9.00
CA THR A 232 16.35 19.19 -9.12
C THR A 232 16.34 20.41 -8.20
N THR A 233 17.22 20.42 -7.20
CA THR A 233 17.23 21.42 -6.12
C THR A 233 18.57 21.48 -5.38
N THR A 234 18.88 22.63 -4.78
CA THR A 234 19.94 22.74 -3.79
C THR A 234 19.46 22.16 -2.46
N MET A 235 20.06 21.03 -2.03
CA MET A 235 19.72 20.36 -0.76
C MET A 235 20.34 21.08 0.44
N ILE A 236 21.55 21.61 0.26
CA ILE A 236 22.34 22.31 1.27
C ILE A 236 22.99 23.52 0.60
N ASP A 237 22.90 24.68 1.24
CA ASP A 237 23.85 25.78 1.03
C ASP A 237 24.11 26.42 2.39
N THR A 238 25.35 26.32 2.87
CA THR A 238 25.75 26.71 4.23
C THR A 238 27.11 27.39 4.21
N GLY A 239 27.32 28.34 5.14
CA GLY A 239 28.57 29.08 5.29
C GLY A 239 28.51 30.52 4.75
N ASP A 240 29.69 31.08 4.51
CA ASP A 240 29.92 32.47 4.10
C ASP A 240 30.78 32.57 2.82
N ALA A 241 31.44 33.71 2.59
CA ALA A 241 32.29 33.93 1.43
C ALA A 241 33.64 33.15 1.46
N THR A 242 34.04 32.65 2.63
CA THR A 242 35.37 32.07 2.89
C THR A 242 35.34 30.62 3.34
N SER A 243 34.25 30.18 3.99
CA SER A 243 34.02 28.79 4.39
C SER A 243 32.58 28.40 4.08
N GLY A 244 32.33 27.20 3.55
CA GLY A 244 30.96 26.78 3.25
C GLY A 244 30.83 25.47 2.49
N LEU A 245 29.64 24.90 2.53
CA LEU A 245 29.28 23.64 1.91
C LEU A 245 27.95 23.80 1.16
N SER A 246 27.96 23.51 -0.13
CA SER A 246 26.74 23.33 -0.91
C SER A 246 26.67 21.92 -1.48
N LEU A 247 25.50 21.30 -1.35
CA LEU A 247 25.16 20.03 -1.99
C LEU A 247 23.88 20.28 -2.80
N ALA A 248 23.97 20.12 -4.11
CA ALA A 248 22.83 20.24 -5.01
C ALA A 248 22.55 18.90 -5.69
N CYS A 249 21.27 18.57 -5.81
CA CYS A 249 20.80 17.74 -6.90
C CYS A 249 20.78 18.61 -8.17
N THR A 250 21.62 18.27 -9.15
CA THR A 250 21.74 19.03 -10.42
C THR A 250 20.94 18.43 -11.56
N ASP A 251 20.61 17.14 -11.46
CA ASP A 251 19.69 16.46 -12.37
C ASP A 251 19.15 15.21 -11.66
N CYS A 252 18.01 15.36 -10.95
CA CYS A 252 17.34 14.23 -10.32
C CYS A 252 15.85 14.22 -10.59
N GLY A 253 15.36 13.01 -10.82
CA GLY A 253 13.96 12.78 -11.07
C GLY A 253 13.62 11.31 -11.07
N THR A 254 12.34 11.01 -10.88
CA THR A 254 11.76 9.69 -11.09
C THR A 254 10.98 9.64 -12.39
N ASP A 255 10.78 8.44 -12.93
CA ASP A 255 9.88 8.17 -14.06
C ASP A 255 9.29 6.76 -13.92
N GLY A 256 8.38 6.39 -14.83
CA GLY A 256 7.61 5.15 -14.78
C GLY A 256 6.30 5.30 -14.03
N THR A 257 5.65 4.18 -13.72
CA THR A 257 4.33 4.19 -13.08
C THR A 257 4.20 3.15 -11.95
N ILE A 258 3.23 3.39 -11.07
CA ILE A 258 2.87 2.49 -9.98
C ILE A 258 1.35 2.31 -9.86
N ASN A 259 0.95 1.13 -9.39
CA ASN A 259 -0.39 0.74 -9.02
C ASN A 259 -0.35 0.15 -7.61
N VAL A 260 -1.43 0.32 -6.85
CA VAL A 260 -1.60 -0.21 -5.49
C VAL A 260 -2.98 -0.84 -5.40
N ALA A 261 -3.07 -2.00 -4.75
CA ALA A 261 -4.35 -2.64 -4.44
C ALA A 261 -4.37 -3.14 -2.99
N LEU A 262 -5.52 -2.99 -2.34
CA LEU A 262 -5.89 -3.64 -1.09
C LEU A 262 -6.81 -4.82 -1.41
N ASP A 263 -6.55 -5.96 -0.78
CA ASP A 263 -7.34 -7.17 -0.95
C ASP A 263 -7.63 -7.79 0.43
N VAL A 264 -8.91 -7.98 0.74
CA VAL A 264 -9.40 -8.32 2.07
C VAL A 264 -10.46 -9.41 1.98
N LYS A 265 -10.17 -10.57 2.60
CA LYS A 265 -11.12 -11.68 2.71
C LYS A 265 -11.76 -11.69 4.10
N ILE A 266 -13.08 -11.62 4.13
CA ILE A 266 -13.94 -11.71 5.32
C ILE A 266 -14.58 -13.10 5.33
N SER A 267 -14.63 -13.76 6.47
CA SER A 267 -15.40 -14.99 6.64
C SER A 267 -15.90 -15.10 8.08
N TRP A 268 -17.18 -15.43 8.24
CA TRP A 268 -17.92 -15.38 9.49
C TRP A 268 -17.66 -14.07 10.29
N PHE A 269 -17.97 -12.93 9.66
CA PHE A 269 -17.80 -11.56 10.16
C PHE A 269 -16.36 -11.14 10.50
N LYS A 270 -15.37 -12.02 10.29
CA LYS A 270 -13.98 -11.79 10.69
C LYS A 270 -13.11 -11.61 9.47
N ILE A 271 -12.32 -10.54 9.47
CA ILE A 271 -11.21 -10.36 8.53
C ILE A 271 -10.23 -11.52 8.71
N LYS A 272 -10.13 -12.38 7.69
CA LYS A 272 -9.23 -13.54 7.64
C LYS A 272 -7.91 -13.16 6.99
N HIS A 273 -7.96 -12.69 5.75
CA HIS A 273 -6.76 -12.35 4.98
C HIS A 273 -6.76 -10.86 4.68
N VAL A 274 -5.60 -10.21 4.79
CA VAL A 274 -5.36 -8.84 4.32
C VAL A 274 -4.00 -8.76 3.67
N PHE A 275 -3.93 -8.22 2.46
CA PHE A 275 -2.66 -7.86 1.83
C PHE A 275 -2.76 -6.59 0.99
N ILE A 276 -1.61 -5.94 0.80
CA ILE A 276 -1.45 -4.84 -0.14
C ILE A 276 -0.52 -5.29 -1.27
N GLU A 277 -0.96 -5.11 -2.51
CA GLU A 277 -0.16 -5.31 -3.71
C GLU A 277 0.39 -3.97 -4.22
N TYR A 278 1.66 -3.97 -4.63
CA TYR A 278 2.32 -2.88 -5.34
C TYR A 278 2.81 -3.40 -6.68
N GLY A 279 2.38 -2.77 -7.78
CA GLY A 279 2.83 -3.09 -9.13
C GLY A 279 3.49 -1.89 -9.79
N ALA A 280 4.80 -1.95 -10.03
CA ALA A 280 5.57 -0.91 -10.70
C ALA A 280 5.84 -1.27 -12.18
N THR A 281 5.93 -0.27 -13.05
CA THR A 281 6.24 -0.47 -14.48
C THR A 281 7.19 0.61 -14.98
N ASN A 282 8.31 0.18 -15.58
CA ASN A 282 9.42 1.04 -16.05
C ASN A 282 9.90 2.08 -15.01
N ALA A 283 9.81 1.74 -13.72
CA ALA A 283 10.13 2.65 -12.64
C ALA A 283 11.64 2.89 -12.55
N LEU A 284 12.04 4.17 -12.54
CA LEU A 284 13.44 4.57 -12.39
C LEU A 284 13.59 5.77 -11.47
N ALA A 285 14.74 5.87 -10.82
CA ALA A 285 15.18 7.00 -10.03
C ALA A 285 16.57 7.43 -10.52
N ARG A 286 16.68 8.65 -11.02
CA ARG A 286 17.91 9.28 -11.49
C ARG A 286 18.33 10.32 -10.47
N VAL A 287 19.61 10.30 -10.09
CA VAL A 287 20.19 11.20 -9.09
C VAL A 287 21.60 11.59 -9.54
N ASN A 288 21.75 12.84 -9.96
CA ASN A 288 23.05 13.48 -10.17
C ASN A 288 23.23 14.60 -9.13
N LEU A 289 24.38 14.57 -8.45
CA LEU A 289 24.73 15.43 -7.34
C LEU A 289 25.94 16.29 -7.68
N ALA A 290 26.00 17.49 -7.10
CA ALA A 290 27.15 18.37 -7.11
C ALA A 290 27.43 18.89 -5.69
N LEU A 291 28.61 18.57 -5.17
CA LEU A 291 29.16 19.06 -3.92
C LEU A 291 30.15 20.19 -4.22
N ASN A 292 30.06 21.28 -3.49
CA ASN A 292 31.01 22.39 -3.53
C ASN A 292 31.42 22.76 -2.11
N SER A 293 32.70 22.57 -1.76
CA SER A 293 33.29 23.05 -0.52
C SER A 293 34.13 24.31 -0.76
N ARG A 294 34.04 25.23 0.19
CA ARG A 294 34.90 26.41 0.35
C ARG A 294 35.53 26.31 1.74
N GLY A 295 36.85 26.40 1.83
CA GLY A 295 37.60 26.28 3.09
C GLY A 295 37.55 24.89 3.74
N ASP A 296 38.11 24.79 4.95
CA ASP A 296 38.16 23.56 5.73
C ASP A 296 36.88 23.34 6.55
N LEU A 297 36.34 22.13 6.51
CA LEU A 297 35.24 21.68 7.38
C LEU A 297 35.81 20.81 8.50
N VAL A 298 36.11 21.42 9.65
CA VAL A 298 36.83 20.79 10.77
C VAL A 298 36.04 19.66 11.45
N ALA A 299 34.71 19.67 11.36
CA ALA A 299 33.82 18.68 11.97
C ALA A 299 32.91 18.03 10.93
N ARG A 300 32.65 16.72 11.07
CA ARG A 300 31.67 16.00 10.25
C ARG A 300 30.27 16.59 10.47
N GLN A 301 29.62 16.95 9.37
CA GLN A 301 28.22 17.38 9.33
C GLN A 301 27.36 16.23 8.82
N ALA A 302 26.14 16.07 9.33
CA ALA A 302 25.19 15.09 8.82
C ALA A 302 23.77 15.64 8.90
N GLY A 303 22.89 15.14 8.05
CA GLY A 303 21.50 15.57 8.01
C GLY A 303 20.67 14.79 7.00
N THR A 304 19.37 15.08 7.01
CA THR A 304 18.41 14.58 6.04
C THR A 304 17.58 15.74 5.51
N VAL A 305 17.12 15.63 4.27
CA VAL A 305 16.14 16.53 3.65
C VAL A 305 15.09 15.67 2.95
N GLU A 306 13.82 15.90 3.25
CA GLU A 306 12.72 15.40 2.43
C GLU A 306 12.42 16.48 1.39
N PHE A 307 12.73 16.21 0.12
CA PHE A 307 12.55 17.17 -0.97
C PHE A 307 11.21 17.01 -1.69
N TYR A 308 10.52 15.87 -1.49
CA TYR A 308 9.20 15.63 -2.03
C TYR A 308 8.41 14.70 -1.11
N SER A 309 7.23 15.15 -0.69
CA SER A 309 6.26 14.33 0.04
C SER A 309 4.89 14.59 -0.56
N TYR A 310 4.17 13.54 -0.96
CA TYR A 310 2.85 13.71 -1.54
C TYR A 310 1.97 12.50 -1.25
N THR A 311 0.79 12.72 -0.68
CA THR A 311 -0.29 11.72 -0.77
C THR A 311 -0.82 11.83 -2.20
N ILE A 312 -0.59 10.82 -3.05
CA ILE A 312 -1.04 10.91 -4.44
C ILE A 312 -2.57 10.90 -4.51
N ILE A 313 -3.21 10.00 -3.77
CA ILE A 313 -4.67 9.91 -3.60
C ILE A 313 -4.95 8.95 -2.43
N GLY A 314 -5.91 9.33 -1.58
CA GLY A 314 -6.68 8.35 -0.80
C GLY A 314 -7.99 8.01 -1.49
N VAL A 315 -8.46 6.78 -1.36
CA VAL A 315 -9.80 6.39 -1.78
C VAL A 315 -10.54 5.78 -0.59
N ASN A 316 -11.82 6.11 -0.48
CA ASN A 316 -12.68 5.67 0.60
C ASN A 316 -13.97 5.09 0.03
N ILE A 317 -14.48 4.03 0.66
CA ILE A 317 -15.85 3.56 0.52
C ILE A 317 -16.51 3.81 1.88
N PRO A 318 -17.39 4.82 2.00
CA PRO A 318 -17.99 5.23 3.26
C PRO A 318 -18.53 4.05 4.08
N LYS A 319 -18.22 4.04 5.39
CA LYS A 319 -18.54 2.97 6.36
C LYS A 319 -17.93 1.57 6.09
N ILE A 320 -17.28 1.31 4.96
CA ILE A 320 -16.62 0.00 4.67
C ILE A 320 -15.13 0.07 4.97
N GLY A 321 -14.40 0.95 4.28
CA GLY A 321 -12.94 0.94 4.28
C GLY A 321 -12.32 1.84 3.21
N GLY A 322 -11.00 2.05 3.31
CA GLY A 322 -10.25 2.90 2.40
C GLY A 322 -8.82 2.46 2.18
N LEU A 323 -8.19 3.04 1.16
CA LEU A 323 -6.80 2.84 0.77
C LEU A 323 -6.18 4.21 0.43
N SER A 324 -5.19 4.63 1.20
CA SER A 324 -4.32 5.76 0.90
C SER A 324 -2.95 5.29 0.45
N PHE A 325 -2.29 6.07 -0.41
CA PHE A 325 -0.89 5.85 -0.74
C PHE A 325 -0.18 7.16 -1.07
N GLY A 326 1.11 7.21 -0.75
CA GLY A 326 1.93 8.40 -0.93
C GLY A 326 3.41 8.08 -1.10
N PRO A 327 4.06 8.52 -2.19
CA PRO A 327 5.50 8.59 -2.26
C PRO A 327 6.03 9.73 -1.39
N SER A 328 7.15 9.44 -0.75
CA SER A 328 8.01 10.37 -0.02
C SER A 328 9.43 10.14 -0.53
N MET A 329 10.18 11.22 -0.71
CA MET A 329 11.53 11.19 -1.25
C MET A 329 12.42 12.20 -0.57
N GLY A 330 13.63 11.77 -0.26
CA GLY A 330 14.62 12.60 0.39
C GLY A 330 16.04 12.14 0.14
N ALA A 331 16.96 12.89 0.72
CA ALA A 331 18.37 12.53 0.79
C ALA A 331 18.84 12.56 2.24
N GLY A 332 19.71 11.63 2.60
CA GLY A 332 20.52 11.68 3.81
C GLY A 332 21.98 11.81 3.45
N TRP A 333 22.71 12.69 4.11
CA TRP A 333 24.14 12.90 3.90
C TRP A 333 24.91 12.88 5.21
N ALA A 334 26.17 12.50 5.12
CA ALA A 334 27.16 12.77 6.14
C ALA A 334 28.49 13.11 5.46
N VAL A 335 29.02 14.29 5.77
CA VAL A 335 30.12 14.93 5.06
C VAL A 335 31.18 15.36 6.06
N GLY A 336 32.42 14.91 5.84
CA GLY A 336 33.62 15.45 6.46
C GLY A 336 34.23 14.61 7.59
N PRO A 337 35.33 15.11 8.19
CA PRO A 337 35.92 16.43 7.96
C PRO A 337 36.44 16.63 6.52
N ILE A 338 36.41 17.87 6.02
CA ILE A 338 36.96 18.26 4.70
C ILE A 338 38.17 19.17 4.93
N LYS A 339 39.21 19.01 4.11
CA LYS A 339 40.25 20.03 3.93
C LYS A 339 40.30 20.49 2.48
N GLY A 340 40.39 21.81 2.29
CA GLY A 340 40.51 22.45 1.00
C GLY A 340 39.18 22.77 0.27
N ASN A 341 39.30 23.64 -0.73
CA ASN A 341 38.24 23.91 -1.69
C ASN A 341 38.15 22.74 -2.66
N ALA A 342 36.96 22.19 -2.89
CA ALA A 342 36.72 21.17 -3.90
C ALA A 342 35.34 21.35 -4.54
N SER A 343 35.24 21.05 -5.83
CA SER A 343 33.95 20.78 -6.47
C SER A 343 33.98 19.35 -6.96
N MET A 344 32.95 18.56 -6.62
CA MET A 344 32.79 17.18 -7.03
C MET A 344 31.37 16.97 -7.56
N THR A 345 31.23 16.36 -8.74
CA THR A 345 29.95 15.88 -9.26
C THR A 345 29.98 14.36 -9.36
N TRP A 346 28.85 13.69 -9.14
CA TRP A 346 28.70 12.25 -9.36
C TRP A 346 27.22 11.90 -9.47
N GLY A 347 26.89 10.69 -9.92
CA GLY A 347 25.49 10.28 -9.98
C GLY A 347 25.26 8.86 -10.46
N ALA A 348 24.01 8.44 -10.41
CA ALA A 348 23.54 7.20 -10.98
C ALA A 348 22.06 7.29 -11.34
N THR A 349 21.64 6.47 -12.30
CA THR A 349 20.24 6.09 -12.46
C THR A 349 20.07 4.64 -12.00
N ALA A 350 19.19 4.44 -11.03
CA ALA A 350 18.67 3.15 -10.64
C ALA A 350 17.41 2.88 -11.47
N GLN A 351 17.41 1.81 -12.26
CA GLN A 351 16.27 1.39 -13.06
C GLN A 351 15.79 0.02 -12.57
N LEU A 352 14.51 -0.09 -12.19
CA LEU A 352 13.90 -1.38 -11.90
C LEU A 352 13.68 -2.17 -13.20
N THR A 353 13.54 -3.50 -13.09
CA THR A 353 13.09 -4.28 -14.26
C THR A 353 11.75 -3.75 -14.79
N PRO A 354 11.40 -3.99 -16.07
CA PRO A 354 10.24 -3.35 -16.69
C PRO A 354 8.91 -3.55 -15.97
N VAL A 355 8.75 -4.63 -15.20
CA VAL A 355 7.58 -4.90 -14.35
C VAL A 355 8.05 -5.49 -13.02
N SER A 356 7.67 -4.86 -11.91
CA SER A 356 7.95 -5.35 -10.55
C SER A 356 6.63 -5.49 -9.78
N ASN A 357 6.45 -6.59 -9.05
CA ASN A 357 5.25 -6.83 -8.24
C ASN A 357 5.65 -7.26 -6.82
N THR A 358 5.00 -6.70 -5.80
CA THR A 358 5.16 -7.11 -4.40
C THR A 358 3.80 -7.23 -3.74
N LYS A 359 3.58 -8.32 -3.03
CA LYS A 359 2.47 -8.55 -2.12
C LYS A 359 2.98 -8.51 -0.70
N ILE A 360 2.56 -7.52 0.09
CA ILE A 360 2.82 -7.47 1.54
C ILE A 360 1.60 -8.05 2.24
N CYS A 361 1.75 -9.23 2.84
CA CYS A 361 0.71 -9.78 3.69
C CYS A 361 0.72 -9.11 5.07
N LEU A 362 -0.48 -8.72 5.52
CA LEU A 362 -0.74 -8.06 6.80
C LEU A 362 -1.45 -8.99 7.80
N LYS A 363 -2.16 -10.01 7.30
CA LYS A 363 -2.87 -11.03 8.08
C LYS A 363 -3.24 -12.25 7.23
N GLY A 364 -3.12 -13.46 7.76
CA GLY A 364 -3.69 -14.69 7.17
C GLY A 364 -3.15 -15.10 5.79
N CYS A 365 -1.90 -14.75 5.46
CA CYS A 365 -1.31 -15.06 4.17
C CYS A 365 0.23 -14.96 4.16
N GLU A 366 0.83 -15.35 3.03
CA GLU A 366 2.25 -15.13 2.75
C GLU A 366 2.48 -13.89 1.88
N SER A 367 3.57 -13.18 2.16
CA SER A 367 4.12 -12.10 1.33
C SER A 367 4.95 -12.68 0.17
N SER A 368 4.98 -12.00 -0.97
CA SER A 368 5.78 -12.39 -2.14
C SER A 368 6.31 -11.17 -2.89
N SER A 369 7.42 -11.32 -3.63
CA SER A 369 8.05 -10.23 -4.38
C SER A 369 8.79 -10.75 -5.61
N GLU A 370 8.64 -10.06 -6.74
CA GLU A 370 9.23 -10.42 -8.05
C GLU A 370 9.54 -9.16 -8.88
N GLY A 371 10.61 -9.19 -9.68
CA GLY A 371 10.93 -8.12 -10.65
C GLY A 371 11.60 -6.87 -10.06
N TRP A 372 12.03 -6.91 -8.80
CA TRP A 372 12.66 -5.78 -8.09
C TRP A 372 14.19 -5.75 -8.21
N GLN A 373 14.77 -6.35 -9.25
CA GLN A 373 16.19 -6.18 -9.56
C GLN A 373 16.46 -4.75 -10.05
N VAL A 374 17.57 -4.16 -9.59
CA VAL A 374 18.02 -2.81 -9.97
C VAL A 374 19.16 -2.90 -10.96
N GLU A 375 18.99 -2.32 -12.15
CA GLU A 375 20.06 -2.01 -13.10
C GLU A 375 20.60 -0.60 -12.86
N TRP A 376 21.90 -0.41 -13.12
CA TRP A 376 22.63 0.80 -12.78
C TRP A 376 23.26 1.46 -14.00
N ILE A 377 22.84 2.67 -14.30
CA ILE A 377 23.53 3.55 -15.25
C ILE A 377 24.38 4.53 -14.42
N LYS A 378 25.69 4.30 -14.38
CA LYS A 378 26.65 5.10 -13.60
C LYS A 378 26.95 6.43 -14.32
N THR A 379 26.85 7.56 -13.61
CA THR A 379 27.40 8.85 -14.06
C THR A 379 28.83 8.97 -13.49
N PRO A 380 29.88 9.02 -14.32
CA PRO A 380 31.26 9.12 -13.83
C PRO A 380 31.45 10.37 -12.94
N PRO A 381 32.15 10.25 -11.81
CA PRO A 381 32.45 11.40 -10.99
C PRO A 381 33.45 12.32 -11.69
N SER A 382 33.35 13.61 -11.41
CA SER A 382 34.40 14.57 -11.73
C SER A 382 34.73 15.36 -10.47
N ALA A 383 36.02 15.59 -10.21
CA ALA A 383 36.48 16.34 -9.05
C ALA A 383 37.50 17.38 -9.49
N THR A 384 37.52 18.52 -8.79
CA THR A 384 38.48 19.60 -9.00
C THR A 384 39.18 19.94 -7.68
N ALA A 385 40.49 20.13 -7.75
CA ALA A 385 41.43 20.39 -6.64
C ALA A 385 41.71 19.19 -5.70
N HIS A 386 42.63 19.41 -4.76
CA HIS A 386 43.03 18.43 -3.75
C HIS A 386 41.96 18.35 -2.66
N LEU A 387 41.43 17.15 -2.42
CA LEU A 387 40.42 16.90 -1.40
C LEU A 387 40.92 15.82 -0.44
N SER A 388 40.59 15.96 0.85
CA SER A 388 40.57 14.83 1.77
C SER A 388 39.27 14.86 2.54
N ALA A 389 38.44 13.83 2.40
CA ALA A 389 37.06 13.81 2.86
C ALA A 389 36.50 12.39 2.99
N GLY A 390 35.71 12.16 4.04
CA GLY A 390 34.73 11.09 4.10
C GLY A 390 33.36 11.62 3.69
N LEU A 391 32.67 10.92 2.79
CA LEU A 391 31.40 11.33 2.20
C LEU A 391 30.44 10.13 2.13
N GLU A 392 29.30 10.25 2.79
CA GLU A 392 28.15 9.36 2.58
C GLU A 392 27.00 10.21 2.05
N VAL A 393 26.40 9.81 0.93
CA VAL A 393 25.13 10.40 0.46
C VAL A 393 24.23 9.29 -0.04
N SER A 394 23.03 9.24 0.53
CA SER A 394 21.97 8.33 0.11
C SER A 394 20.76 9.15 -0.33
N THR A 395 20.09 8.71 -1.39
CA THR A 395 18.71 9.12 -1.66
C THR A 395 17.76 8.01 -1.32
N TYR A 396 16.56 8.35 -0.85
CA TYR A 396 15.49 7.40 -0.61
C TYR A 396 14.23 7.77 -1.38
N LEU A 397 13.53 6.74 -1.84
CA LEU A 397 12.15 6.76 -2.31
C LEU A 397 11.38 5.78 -1.42
N LYS A 398 10.43 6.30 -0.65
CA LYS A 398 9.48 5.54 0.16
C LYS A 398 8.12 5.60 -0.52
N ILE A 399 7.42 4.49 -0.62
CA ILE A 399 6.04 4.42 -1.09
C ILE A 399 5.26 3.71 0.00
N ALA A 400 4.55 4.50 0.81
CA ALA A 400 3.69 4.00 1.87
C ALA A 400 2.27 3.83 1.34
N ALA A 401 1.57 2.80 1.81
CA ALA A 401 0.12 2.70 1.72
C ALA A 401 -0.50 2.45 3.10
N GLY A 402 -1.55 3.22 3.38
CA GLY A 402 -2.42 3.04 4.53
C GLY A 402 -3.73 2.42 4.09
N ALA A 403 -4.26 1.47 4.85
CA ALA A 403 -5.53 0.83 4.56
C ALA A 403 -6.36 0.68 5.83
N TYR A 404 -7.68 0.75 5.72
CA TYR A 404 -8.57 0.33 6.80
C TYR A 404 -9.81 -0.36 6.27
N VAL A 405 -10.33 -1.32 7.05
CA VAL A 405 -11.63 -1.98 6.82
C VAL A 405 -12.31 -2.18 8.17
N PHE A 406 -13.59 -1.81 8.27
CA PHE A 406 -14.39 -1.88 9.51
C PHE A 406 -13.63 -1.38 10.76
N SER A 407 -13.06 -0.16 10.66
CA SER A 407 -12.25 0.49 11.70
C SER A 407 -10.95 -0.23 12.11
N THR A 408 -10.57 -1.32 11.44
CA THR A 408 -9.26 -1.96 11.60
C THR A 408 -8.29 -1.39 10.58
N GLY A 409 -7.22 -0.73 11.05
CA GLY A 409 -6.21 -0.10 10.20
C GLY A 409 -4.99 -0.99 9.94
N TYR A 410 -4.28 -0.73 8.84
CA TYR A 410 -3.03 -1.39 8.46
C TYR A 410 -2.12 -0.41 7.71
N GLU A 411 -0.82 -0.44 8.00
CA GLU A 411 0.17 0.43 7.33
C GLU A 411 1.35 -0.41 6.86
N ALA A 412 1.73 -0.25 5.59
CA ALA A 412 2.89 -0.91 5.00
C ALA A 412 3.49 -0.03 3.90
N GLY A 413 4.65 -0.42 3.39
CA GLY A 413 5.25 0.27 2.27
C GLY A 413 6.43 -0.47 1.66
N ILE A 414 6.96 0.12 0.59
CA ILE A 414 8.22 -0.27 -0.02
C ILE A 414 9.16 0.93 0.05
N ALA A 415 10.40 0.71 0.47
CA ALA A 415 11.44 1.72 0.51
C ALA A 415 12.63 1.27 -0.34
N LEU A 416 13.12 2.21 -1.15
CA LEU A 416 14.31 2.09 -1.98
C LEU A 416 15.29 3.18 -1.55
N LYS A 417 16.42 2.79 -0.94
CA LYS A 417 17.58 3.66 -0.71
C LYS A 417 18.52 3.47 -1.89
N ALA A 418 18.45 4.36 -2.88
CA ALA A 418 19.21 4.27 -4.13
C ALA A 418 19.31 5.62 -4.87
N PRO A 419 20.49 5.97 -5.41
CA PRO A 419 21.80 5.46 -5.03
C PRO A 419 22.17 5.77 -3.57
N GLN A 420 22.92 4.85 -2.96
CA GLN A 420 23.69 5.05 -1.75
C GLN A 420 25.17 5.10 -2.14
N PHE A 421 25.79 6.27 -1.97
CA PHE A 421 27.22 6.48 -2.17
C PHE A 421 27.93 6.50 -0.82
N LYS A 422 29.10 5.86 -0.77
CA LYS A 422 30.07 5.98 0.30
C LYS A 422 31.43 6.18 -0.34
N ALA A 423 32.10 7.27 -0.02
CA ALA A 423 33.37 7.65 -0.60
C ALA A 423 34.38 8.07 0.48
N THR A 424 35.59 7.54 0.36
CA THR A 424 36.78 7.97 1.10
C THR A 424 37.77 8.52 0.08
N ILE A 425 38.15 9.78 0.26
CA ILE A 425 39.08 10.48 -0.63
C ILE A 425 40.26 10.95 0.22
N ASP A 426 41.47 10.53 -0.14
CA ASP A 426 42.70 10.84 0.60
C ASP A 426 43.78 11.40 -0.34
N ALA A 427 44.26 12.60 -0.03
CA ALA A 427 45.36 13.23 -0.76
C ALA A 427 46.71 12.63 -0.31
N THR A 428 47.46 12.10 -1.27
CA THR A 428 48.79 11.53 -1.07
C THR A 428 49.85 12.48 -1.62
N ALA A 429 50.86 12.80 -0.81
CA ALA A 429 52.02 13.57 -1.22
C ALA A 429 53.29 12.71 -1.18
N SER A 430 54.06 12.73 -2.26
CA SER A 430 55.34 12.03 -2.40
C SER A 430 56.40 13.06 -2.81
N PRO A 431 57.07 13.74 -1.85
CA PRO A 431 57.95 14.88 -2.15
C PRO A 431 59.09 14.59 -3.13
N GLU A 432 59.52 13.33 -3.20
CA GLU A 432 60.60 12.83 -4.05
C GLU A 432 60.11 12.30 -5.42
N GLY A 433 58.80 12.34 -5.68
CA GLY A 433 58.16 11.65 -6.81
C GLY A 433 57.54 10.30 -6.39
N GLY A 434 56.80 9.67 -7.30
CA GLY A 434 56.19 8.34 -7.08
C GLY A 434 54.71 8.35 -6.66
N ALA A 435 54.03 9.51 -6.62
CA ALA A 435 52.62 9.56 -6.26
C ALA A 435 51.75 8.78 -7.27
N CYS A 436 50.81 7.97 -6.77
CA CYS A 436 50.05 7.00 -7.57
C CYS A 436 50.90 6.06 -8.45
N GLY A 437 52.15 5.79 -8.05
CA GLY A 437 53.08 4.98 -8.84
C GLY A 437 53.69 5.70 -10.06
N ASN A 438 53.44 7.00 -10.23
CA ASN A 438 54.07 7.81 -11.27
C ASN A 438 55.36 8.47 -10.72
N PRO A 439 56.56 8.15 -11.25
CA PRO A 439 57.83 8.69 -10.74
C PRO A 439 57.92 10.22 -10.79
N ASP A 440 57.31 10.86 -11.78
CA ASP A 440 57.40 12.31 -12.00
C ASP A 440 56.36 13.10 -11.18
N SER A 441 55.30 12.44 -10.69
CA SER A 441 54.26 13.10 -9.90
C SER A 441 54.59 13.11 -8.41
N ARG A 442 54.41 14.29 -7.79
CA ARG A 442 54.57 14.50 -6.34
C ARG A 442 53.24 14.46 -5.58
N PHE A 443 52.10 14.43 -6.28
CA PHE A 443 50.78 14.52 -5.67
C PHE A 443 49.77 13.59 -6.37
N GLY A 444 48.97 12.90 -5.57
CA GLY A 444 47.93 12.00 -6.04
C GLY A 444 46.73 11.97 -5.11
N ILE A 445 45.63 11.41 -5.58
CA ILE A 445 44.39 11.23 -4.83
C ILE A 445 44.03 9.76 -4.87
N ASN A 446 43.99 9.10 -3.70
CA ASN A 446 43.34 7.80 -3.57
C ASN A 446 41.83 8.04 -3.45
N THR A 447 41.04 7.32 -4.23
CA THR A 447 39.58 7.32 -4.14
C THR A 447 39.09 5.89 -3.97
N ASP A 448 38.47 5.64 -2.83
CA ASP A 448 37.56 4.51 -2.59
C ASP A 448 36.14 5.07 -2.69
N ILE A 449 35.38 4.64 -3.69
CA ILE A 449 33.99 5.07 -3.91
C ILE A 449 33.14 3.82 -4.13
N GLU A 450 32.26 3.50 -3.20
CA GLU A 450 31.22 2.49 -3.32
C GLU A 450 29.90 3.14 -3.79
N VAL A 451 29.12 2.44 -4.61
CA VAL A 451 27.71 2.74 -4.89
C VAL A 451 26.84 1.53 -4.63
N GLY A 452 25.63 1.72 -4.12
CA GLY A 452 24.68 0.63 -3.94
C GLY A 452 23.23 1.04 -3.84
N ALA A 453 22.40 0.04 -3.60
CA ALA A 453 21.02 0.21 -3.15
C ALA A 453 20.65 -0.80 -2.07
N LYS A 454 19.73 -0.38 -1.21
CA LYS A 454 18.91 -1.26 -0.38
C LYS A 454 17.44 -1.06 -0.76
N MET A 455 16.71 -2.15 -1.00
CA MET A 455 15.28 -2.12 -1.23
C MET A 455 14.56 -3.18 -0.40
N PHE A 456 13.52 -2.75 0.28
CA PHE A 456 12.78 -3.55 1.24
C PHE A 456 11.31 -3.16 1.29
N ALA A 457 10.45 -4.14 1.57
CA ALA A 457 9.12 -3.86 2.08
C ALA A 457 9.17 -3.72 3.60
N TYR A 458 8.20 -2.99 4.16
CA TYR A 458 8.01 -2.88 5.59
C TYR A 458 6.53 -2.87 5.98
N ILE A 459 6.27 -3.23 7.24
CA ILE A 459 4.97 -3.10 7.90
C ILE A 459 5.15 -2.19 9.13
N GLY A 460 4.20 -1.30 9.36
CA GLY A 460 4.24 -0.28 10.41
C GLY A 460 4.31 1.15 9.85
N LYS A 461 4.20 2.13 10.77
CA LYS A 461 4.00 3.54 10.43
C LYS A 461 5.14 4.21 9.68
N ASP A 462 6.36 3.71 9.84
CA ASP A 462 7.53 4.28 9.17
C ASP A 462 8.58 3.23 8.81
N HIS A 463 9.32 3.53 7.75
CA HIS A 463 10.37 2.72 7.16
C HIS A 463 11.72 2.79 7.91
N GLU A 464 11.95 3.79 8.77
CA GLU A 464 13.17 3.86 9.59
C GLU A 464 13.03 2.97 10.83
N HIS A 465 11.79 2.82 11.33
CA HIS A 465 11.45 2.06 12.52
C HIS A 465 10.31 1.06 12.25
N PRO A 466 10.48 0.13 11.29
CA PRO A 466 9.40 -0.76 10.88
C PRO A 466 9.12 -1.82 11.96
N ALA A 467 7.85 -2.19 12.12
CA ALA A 467 7.47 -3.33 12.96
C ALA A 467 7.94 -4.66 12.35
N LYS A 468 8.10 -4.70 11.02
CA LYS A 468 8.73 -5.80 10.26
C LYS A 468 9.34 -5.28 8.97
N GLU A 469 10.54 -5.74 8.64
CA GLU A 469 11.26 -5.46 7.39
C GLU A 469 11.38 -6.75 6.55
N PHE A 470 11.25 -6.64 5.24
CA PHE A 470 11.46 -7.71 4.27
C PHE A 470 12.43 -7.21 3.19
N ASN A 471 13.70 -7.63 3.25
CA ASN A 471 14.71 -7.21 2.28
C ASN A 471 14.55 -7.96 0.96
N PHE A 472 14.41 -7.20 -0.14
CA PHE A 472 14.31 -7.74 -1.50
C PHE A 472 15.64 -7.68 -2.24
N PHE A 473 16.40 -6.61 -2.00
CA PHE A 473 17.69 -6.37 -2.64
C PHE A 473 18.57 -5.54 -1.71
N GLU A 474 19.81 -5.95 -1.50
CA GLU A 474 20.83 -5.10 -0.89
C GLU A 474 22.18 -5.39 -1.55
N LYS A 475 22.81 -4.36 -2.12
CA LYS A 475 24.09 -4.50 -2.80
C LYS A 475 24.84 -3.17 -2.86
N MET A 476 26.04 -3.15 -2.29
CA MET A 476 27.08 -2.17 -2.59
C MET A 476 28.05 -2.76 -3.62
N VAL A 477 28.64 -1.90 -4.45
CA VAL A 477 29.62 -2.26 -5.50
C VAL A 477 30.63 -1.13 -5.63
N ASP A 478 31.90 -1.49 -5.72
CA ASP A 478 32.97 -0.53 -5.98
C ASP A 478 32.70 0.20 -7.31
N LEU A 479 32.59 1.52 -7.21
CA LEU A 479 32.50 2.44 -8.34
C LEU A 479 33.92 2.73 -8.84
N TYR A 480 34.83 3.04 -7.91
CA TYR A 480 36.26 3.29 -8.13
C TYR A 480 37.08 2.89 -6.89
N ASP A 481 38.17 2.15 -7.10
CA ASP A 481 39.27 1.94 -6.14
C ASP A 481 40.58 2.21 -6.90
N GLN A 482 40.98 3.49 -6.97
CA GLN A 482 42.04 3.96 -7.87
C GLN A 482 42.79 5.16 -7.28
N CYS A 483 44.05 5.35 -7.71
CA CYS A 483 44.85 6.53 -7.41
C CYS A 483 45.04 7.38 -8.67
N PHE A 484 44.60 8.63 -8.63
CA PHE A 484 44.72 9.58 -9.73
C PHE A 484 45.87 10.57 -9.49
N VAL A 485 46.79 10.70 -10.45
CA VAL A 485 47.83 11.73 -10.42
C VAL A 485 47.21 13.12 -10.62
N ILE A 486 47.68 14.10 -9.86
CA ILE A 486 47.34 15.50 -10.07
C ILE A 486 48.43 16.13 -10.95
N SER A 487 48.02 16.85 -12.00
CA SER A 487 48.88 17.56 -12.95
C SER A 487 49.24 18.97 -12.49
#